data_AF-A0A2R6KLP9-F1
#
_entry.id   AF-A0A2R6KLP9-F1
#
_cell.length_a   1.000
_cell.length_b   1.000
_cell.length_c   1.000
_cell.angle_alpha   90.00
_cell.angle_beta   90.00
_cell.angle_gamma   90.00
#
_symmetry.space_group_name_H-M   'P 1'
#
loop_
_entity.id
_entity.type
_entity.pdbx_description
1 polymer ?
#
loop_
_entity_poly.entity_id
_entity_poly.type
_entity_poly.pdbx_seq_one_letter_code
_entity_poly.pdbx_strand_id
1 'polypeptide(L)'
;MQGQNQQQAYDRGITIFSPDGRLYQVEYAREAVKRGTASIGVRTTDGVVLAVDKRVRSPLMERDSVEKIHKADDHVGIASAGHVADARQLIDFARRRAQINELRYGEPIGVETLTKEVTDYIQQYTQVGGARPFGVALIIAGIADGEPRLYETDPSGTPYEWKALAVGADRGDIRDYLEENYTDEMNLEDGVRLALEALASVNDGELAPEGIGLATISVEDELYHYLGEDEKEDYLAEFDLLSDDEE
;
A
#
# COMPACT_ATOMS: atom_id res chain seq x y z
N MET A 1 -4.64 4.70 41.43
CA MET A 1 -4.05 5.92 40.82
C MET A 1 -2.55 5.81 40.50
N GLN A 2 -1.74 4.95 41.14
CA GLN A 2 -0.31 4.81 40.77
C GLN A 2 -0.06 4.12 39.41
N GLY A 3 -0.93 3.20 38.97
CA GLY A 3 -0.77 2.53 37.66
C GLY A 3 -1.03 3.43 36.44
N GLN A 4 -1.98 4.38 36.54
CA GLN A 4 -2.28 5.32 35.44
C GLN A 4 -1.13 6.30 35.17
N ASN A 5 -0.43 6.78 36.21
CA ASN A 5 0.72 7.67 36.04
C ASN A 5 1.93 6.98 35.40
N GLN A 6 2.10 5.67 35.60
CA GLN A 6 3.17 4.92 34.93
C GLN A 6 2.86 4.67 33.44
N GLN A 7 1.61 4.35 33.10
CA GLN A 7 1.18 4.23 31.69
C GLN A 7 1.42 5.53 30.89
N GLN A 8 1.15 6.70 31.48
CA GLN A 8 1.38 8.00 30.82
C GLN A 8 2.87 8.28 30.52
N ALA A 9 3.80 7.68 31.25
CA ALA A 9 5.23 7.88 31.00
C ALA A 9 5.71 7.14 29.73
N TYR A 10 5.20 5.92 29.50
CA TYR A 10 5.50 5.14 28.29
C TYR A 10 4.81 5.70 27.05
N ASP A 11 3.62 6.27 27.23
CA ASP A 11 2.87 6.94 26.15
C ASP A 11 3.66 8.14 25.58
N ARG A 12 4.38 8.89 26.44
CA ARG A 12 5.19 10.05 26.01
C ARG A 12 6.59 9.70 25.52
N GLY A 13 7.10 8.52 25.85
CA GLY A 13 8.42 8.06 25.45
C GLY A 13 8.39 7.41 24.07
N ILE A 14 8.97 8.05 23.06
CA ILE A 14 8.82 7.57 21.66
C ILE A 14 9.43 6.18 21.46
N THR A 15 10.61 5.95 22.01
CA THR A 15 11.42 4.74 21.81
C THR A 15 11.58 3.96 23.12
N ILE A 16 10.56 4.00 23.99
CA ILE A 16 10.58 3.32 25.29
C ILE A 16 9.59 2.16 25.26
N PHE A 17 10.07 0.97 25.64
CA PHE A 17 9.21 -0.19 25.80
C PHE A 17 8.26 -0.03 26.98
N SER A 18 7.01 -0.40 26.76
CA SER A 18 6.03 -0.60 27.82
C SER A 18 6.38 -1.82 28.69
N PRO A 19 5.77 -1.97 29.89
CA PRO A 19 5.99 -3.14 30.74
C PRO A 19 5.66 -4.49 30.08
N ASP A 20 4.78 -4.49 29.08
CA ASP A 20 4.41 -5.65 28.27
C ASP A 20 5.25 -5.83 27.00
N GLY A 21 6.34 -5.04 26.83
CA GLY A 21 7.31 -5.20 25.76
C GLY A 21 6.91 -4.60 24.42
N ARG A 22 5.97 -3.64 24.41
CA ARG A 22 5.47 -2.98 23.18
C ARG A 22 5.99 -1.56 23.05
N LEU A 23 6.07 -1.08 21.82
CA LEU A 23 6.29 0.34 21.52
C LEU A 23 4.93 1.00 21.24
N TYR A 24 4.37 1.71 22.21
CA TYR A 24 3.02 2.29 22.07
C TYR A 24 2.91 3.28 20.91
N GLN A 25 3.97 4.04 20.60
CA GLN A 25 3.95 4.93 19.44
C GLN A 25 3.83 4.20 18.10
N VAL A 26 4.37 2.97 17.99
CA VAL A 26 4.18 2.13 16.80
C VAL A 26 2.73 1.63 16.74
N GLU A 27 2.15 1.24 17.87
CA GLU A 27 0.74 0.83 17.94
C GLU A 27 -0.20 1.99 17.57
N TYR A 28 0.08 3.22 18.02
CA TYR A 28 -0.69 4.39 17.61
C TYR A 28 -0.51 4.74 16.13
N ALA A 29 0.69 4.57 15.59
CA ALA A 29 0.94 4.73 14.16
C ALA A 29 0.15 3.70 13.34
N ARG A 30 0.05 2.45 13.80
CA ARG A 30 -0.80 1.41 13.19
C ARG A 30 -2.29 1.78 13.24
N GLU A 31 -2.75 2.42 14.31
CA GLU A 31 -4.11 2.97 14.36
C GLU A 31 -4.31 4.11 13.35
N ALA A 32 -3.30 4.94 13.09
CA ALA A 32 -3.36 5.95 12.03
C ALA A 32 -3.46 5.31 10.63
N VAL A 33 -2.76 4.20 10.39
CA VAL A 33 -2.88 3.42 9.14
C VAL A 33 -4.32 2.96 8.92
N LYS A 34 -4.96 2.37 9.94
CA LYS A 34 -6.36 1.89 9.87
C LYS A 34 -7.37 2.98 9.50
N ARG A 35 -7.06 4.25 9.78
CA ARG A 35 -7.91 5.39 9.43
C ARG A 35 -7.70 5.91 8.02
N GLY A 36 -6.65 5.47 7.33
CA GLY A 36 -6.44 5.75 5.91
C GLY A 36 -7.38 4.91 5.05
N THR A 37 -7.78 5.43 3.90
CA THR A 37 -8.54 4.71 2.87
C THR A 37 -7.81 3.44 2.39
N ALA A 38 -8.57 2.42 2.02
CA ALA A 38 -8.05 1.11 1.66
C ALA A 38 -7.02 1.14 0.51
N SER A 39 -6.05 0.23 0.56
CA SER A 39 -5.15 -0.12 -0.53
C SER A 39 -5.00 -1.64 -0.57
N ILE A 40 -5.06 -2.22 -1.75
CA ILE A 40 -5.05 -3.65 -2.02
C ILE A 40 -3.89 -3.96 -2.95
N GLY A 41 -3.22 -5.08 -2.69
CA GLY A 41 -2.25 -5.65 -3.60
C GLY A 41 -2.59 -7.11 -3.90
N VAL A 42 -2.46 -7.50 -5.17
CA VAL A 42 -2.66 -8.89 -5.61
C VAL A 42 -1.48 -9.30 -6.48
N ARG A 43 -0.85 -10.43 -6.14
CA ARG A 43 0.16 -11.08 -6.96
C ARG A 43 -0.50 -12.17 -7.78
N THR A 44 -0.24 -12.17 -9.08
CA THR A 44 -0.73 -13.16 -10.04
C THR A 44 0.47 -13.92 -10.61
N THR A 45 0.25 -14.86 -11.53
CA THR A 45 1.37 -15.49 -12.28
C THR A 45 2.00 -14.53 -13.28
N ASP A 46 1.21 -13.59 -13.79
CA ASP A 46 1.56 -12.75 -14.94
C ASP A 46 1.95 -11.32 -14.51
N GLY A 47 1.86 -11.01 -13.23
CA GLY A 47 2.22 -9.69 -12.71
C GLY A 47 1.72 -9.40 -11.31
N VAL A 48 1.61 -8.12 -11.00
CA VAL A 48 1.05 -7.60 -9.76
C VAL A 48 0.06 -6.49 -10.04
N VAL A 49 -0.97 -6.39 -9.20
CA VAL A 49 -2.01 -5.37 -9.23
C VAL A 49 -1.99 -4.58 -7.93
N LEU A 50 -2.14 -3.26 -8.05
CA LEU A 50 -2.37 -2.34 -6.95
C LEU A 50 -3.68 -1.60 -7.17
N ALA A 51 -4.63 -1.71 -6.23
CA ALA A 51 -5.91 -0.99 -6.27
C ALA A 51 -6.07 -0.16 -4.99
N VAL A 52 -6.59 1.07 -5.10
CA VAL A 52 -6.76 1.97 -3.95
C VAL A 52 -8.08 2.72 -4.01
N ASP A 53 -8.70 2.92 -2.85
CA ASP A 53 -9.80 3.88 -2.70
C ASP A 53 -9.22 5.32 -2.65
N LYS A 54 -9.63 6.15 -3.63
CA LYS A 54 -9.40 7.58 -3.70
C LYS A 54 -10.64 8.32 -3.19
N ARG A 55 -10.77 8.44 -1.86
CA ARG A 55 -11.86 9.21 -1.24
C ARG A 55 -11.76 10.71 -1.55
N VAL A 56 -12.44 11.17 -2.60
CA VAL A 56 -12.63 12.58 -2.95
C VAL A 56 -13.69 13.18 -2.03
N ARG A 57 -13.31 14.19 -1.24
CA ARG A 57 -14.18 14.75 -0.18
C ARG A 57 -15.02 15.95 -0.62
N SER A 58 -14.77 16.47 -1.82
CA SER A 58 -15.43 17.67 -2.31
C SER A 58 -15.31 17.73 -3.84
N PRO A 59 -16.38 18.16 -4.55
CA PRO A 59 -16.31 18.43 -5.98
C PRO A 59 -15.38 19.62 -6.33
N LEU A 60 -14.96 20.40 -5.33
CA LEU A 60 -13.98 21.49 -5.51
C LEU A 60 -12.53 20.99 -5.48
N MET A 61 -12.31 19.71 -5.21
CA MET A 61 -10.98 19.11 -5.15
C MET A 61 -10.58 18.60 -6.54
N GLU A 62 -9.40 19.01 -6.99
CA GLU A 62 -8.78 18.43 -8.18
C GLU A 62 -8.45 16.96 -7.92
N ARG A 63 -9.24 16.06 -8.52
CA ARG A 63 -9.23 14.62 -8.24
C ARG A 63 -7.88 13.97 -8.59
N ASP A 64 -7.22 14.48 -9.61
CA ASP A 64 -5.88 14.03 -10.05
C ASP A 64 -4.79 14.35 -9.03
N SER A 65 -4.99 15.36 -8.17
CA SER A 65 -4.01 15.70 -7.13
C SER A 65 -3.95 14.68 -5.97
N VAL A 66 -4.92 13.76 -5.90
CA VAL A 66 -5.03 12.75 -4.85
C VAL A 66 -4.28 11.48 -5.27
N GLU A 67 -2.96 11.48 -5.13
CA GLU A 67 -2.13 10.33 -5.52
C GLU A 67 -1.87 9.37 -4.34
N LYS A 68 -2.26 8.10 -4.50
CA LYS A 68 -2.01 7.03 -3.51
C LYS A 68 -1.18 5.87 -4.05
N ILE A 69 -1.09 5.72 -5.38
CA ILE A 69 -0.20 4.77 -6.06
C ILE A 69 0.89 5.59 -6.73
N HIS A 70 2.14 5.16 -6.57
CA HIS A 70 3.32 5.87 -7.02
C HIS A 70 4.27 4.92 -7.72
N LYS A 71 4.75 5.30 -8.90
CA LYS A 71 5.90 4.68 -9.53
C LYS A 71 7.16 4.95 -8.69
N ALA A 72 7.83 3.90 -8.25
CA ALA A 72 9.12 3.98 -7.55
C ALA A 72 10.30 3.76 -8.50
N ASP A 73 10.14 2.84 -9.45
CA ASP A 73 11.04 2.59 -10.57
C ASP A 73 10.24 2.04 -11.77
N ASP A 74 10.88 1.76 -12.90
CA ASP A 74 10.22 1.18 -14.07
C ASP A 74 9.46 -0.12 -13.76
N HIS A 75 10.04 -1.00 -12.95
CA HIS A 75 9.52 -2.30 -12.57
C HIS A 75 8.87 -2.35 -11.17
N VAL A 76 8.68 -1.19 -10.50
CA VAL A 76 8.19 -1.11 -9.12
C VAL A 76 7.14 -0.01 -8.90
N GLY A 77 6.01 -0.41 -8.33
CA GLY A 77 4.93 0.45 -7.88
C GLY A 77 4.72 0.38 -6.36
N ILE A 78 4.24 1.47 -5.78
CA ILE A 78 3.98 1.57 -4.34
C ILE A 78 2.58 2.14 -4.10
N ALA A 79 1.73 1.42 -3.37
CA ALA A 79 0.48 1.95 -2.82
C ALA A 79 0.64 2.27 -1.33
N SER A 80 -0.17 3.19 -0.80
CA SER A 80 -0.03 3.65 0.59
C SER A 80 -1.37 3.82 1.33
N ALA A 81 -1.37 3.51 2.63
CA ALA A 81 -2.46 3.78 3.55
C ALA A 81 -1.97 4.42 4.86
N GLY A 82 -2.68 5.45 5.32
CA GLY A 82 -2.34 6.23 6.51
C GLY A 82 -2.05 7.69 6.17
N HIS A 83 -1.01 8.27 6.78
CA HIS A 83 -0.64 9.66 6.53
C HIS A 83 0.08 9.84 5.19
N VAL A 84 -0.58 10.50 4.23
CA VAL A 84 -0.03 10.79 2.89
C VAL A 84 1.30 11.56 2.95
N ALA A 85 1.47 12.47 3.91
CA ALA A 85 2.72 13.22 4.08
C ALA A 85 3.91 12.33 4.49
N ASP A 86 3.65 11.27 5.25
CA ASP A 86 4.65 10.28 5.63
C ASP A 86 4.94 9.35 4.44
N ALA A 87 3.89 8.92 3.73
CA ALA A 87 4.00 8.12 2.51
C ALA A 87 4.95 8.75 1.49
N ARG A 88 4.76 10.05 1.20
CA ARG A 88 5.58 10.78 0.22
C ARG A 88 7.07 10.77 0.56
N GLN A 89 7.42 10.90 1.84
CA GLN A 89 8.83 10.83 2.26
C GLN A 89 9.45 9.45 2.01
N LEU A 90 8.68 8.39 2.27
CA LEU A 90 9.13 7.01 2.04
C LEU A 90 9.21 6.68 0.54
N ILE A 91 8.27 7.17 -0.27
CA ILE A 91 8.27 7.02 -1.73
C ILE A 91 9.49 7.73 -2.33
N ASP A 92 9.78 8.96 -1.92
CA ASP A 92 10.96 9.70 -2.39
C ASP A 92 12.28 9.07 -1.89
N PHE A 93 12.25 8.43 -0.72
CA PHE A 93 13.36 7.60 -0.26
C PHE A 93 13.54 6.36 -1.16
N ALA A 94 12.46 5.64 -1.46
CA ALA A 94 12.47 4.45 -2.31
C ALA A 94 12.99 4.77 -3.73
N ARG A 95 12.46 5.83 -4.36
CA ARG A 95 12.93 6.32 -5.68
C ARG A 95 14.43 6.60 -5.67
N ARG A 96 14.92 7.33 -4.66
CA ARG A 96 16.37 7.60 -4.54
C ARG A 96 17.17 6.31 -4.38
N ARG A 97 16.67 5.34 -3.62
CA ARG A 97 17.38 4.08 -3.42
C ARG A 97 17.45 3.25 -4.69
N ALA A 98 16.37 3.19 -5.46
CA ALA A 98 16.34 2.51 -6.75
C ALA A 98 17.38 3.09 -7.72
N GLN A 99 17.38 4.43 -7.87
CA GLN A 99 18.33 5.12 -8.74
C GLN A 99 19.79 5.01 -8.26
N ILE A 100 20.03 4.98 -6.95
CA ILE A 100 21.38 4.72 -6.40
C ILE A 100 21.85 3.30 -6.75
N ASN A 101 20.95 2.31 -6.73
CA ASN A 101 21.29 0.94 -7.11
C ASN A 101 21.71 0.88 -8.57
N GLU A 102 20.89 1.43 -9.46
CA GLU A 102 21.16 1.51 -10.90
C GLU A 102 22.51 2.20 -11.18
N LEU A 103 22.76 3.35 -10.57
CA LEU A 103 24.03 4.07 -10.75
C LEU A 103 25.25 3.32 -10.22
N ARG A 104 25.10 2.49 -9.18
CA ARG A 104 26.22 1.79 -8.53
C ARG A 104 26.50 0.44 -9.17
N TYR A 105 25.45 -0.30 -9.54
CA TYR A 105 25.54 -1.69 -9.96
C TYR A 105 25.21 -1.89 -11.45
N GLY A 106 24.56 -0.90 -12.09
CA GLY A 106 24.13 -0.99 -13.48
C GLY A 106 23.00 -1.99 -13.70
N GLU A 107 22.19 -2.22 -12.67
CA GLU A 107 21.04 -3.11 -12.70
C GLU A 107 19.88 -2.58 -11.82
N PRO A 108 18.63 -2.89 -12.18
CA PRO A 108 17.46 -2.52 -11.39
C PRO A 108 17.53 -3.09 -9.97
N ILE A 109 17.02 -2.34 -8.99
CA ILE A 109 16.99 -2.81 -7.61
C ILE A 109 15.99 -3.96 -7.45
N GLY A 110 16.37 -5.05 -6.77
CA GLY A 110 15.42 -6.10 -6.43
C GLY A 110 14.32 -5.60 -5.49
N VAL A 111 13.07 -6.04 -5.71
CA VAL A 111 11.89 -5.59 -4.95
C VAL A 111 12.04 -5.86 -3.44
N GLU A 112 12.55 -7.03 -3.05
CA GLU A 112 12.84 -7.36 -1.65
C GLU A 112 13.92 -6.43 -1.07
N THR A 113 14.95 -6.12 -1.86
CA THR A 113 16.06 -5.24 -1.43
C THR A 113 15.55 -3.83 -1.20
N LEU A 114 14.76 -3.28 -2.11
CA LEU A 114 14.14 -1.98 -1.96
C LEU A 114 13.22 -1.94 -0.72
N THR A 115 12.42 -3.00 -0.53
CA THR A 115 11.54 -3.14 0.63
C THR A 115 12.35 -3.10 1.92
N LYS A 116 13.45 -3.86 2.01
CA LYS A 116 14.34 -3.87 3.18
C LYS A 116 14.92 -2.50 3.48
N GLU A 117 15.40 -1.78 2.47
CA GLU A 117 15.94 -0.43 2.63
C GLU A 117 14.88 0.54 3.17
N VAL A 118 13.64 0.45 2.66
CA VAL A 118 12.52 1.25 3.17
C VAL A 118 12.20 0.87 4.61
N THR A 119 12.11 -0.42 4.93
CA THR A 119 11.79 -0.86 6.30
C THR A 119 12.88 -0.53 7.30
N ASP A 120 14.16 -0.61 6.92
CA ASP A 120 15.28 -0.19 7.76
C ASP A 120 15.21 1.31 8.05
N TYR A 121 14.82 2.12 7.05
CA TYR A 121 14.60 3.55 7.25
C TYR A 121 13.41 3.84 8.17
N ILE A 122 12.30 3.10 8.05
CA ILE A 122 11.16 3.19 8.98
C ILE A 122 11.60 2.82 10.40
N GLN A 123 12.34 1.73 10.54
CA GLN A 123 12.75 1.14 11.81
C GLN A 123 13.63 2.09 12.63
N GLN A 124 14.48 2.90 11.97
CA GLN A 124 15.28 3.94 12.63
C GLN A 124 14.41 4.89 13.47
N TYR A 125 13.19 5.23 13.01
CA TYR A 125 12.25 6.12 13.71
C TYR A 125 11.51 5.43 14.88
N THR A 126 11.76 4.14 15.10
CA THR A 126 11.24 3.37 16.25
C THR A 126 12.30 3.14 17.33
N GLN A 127 13.59 3.29 16.97
CA GLN A 127 14.72 3.05 17.88
C GLN A 127 15.45 4.33 18.29
N VAL A 128 15.55 5.31 17.39
CA VAL A 128 16.26 6.56 17.62
C VAL A 128 15.27 7.64 18.05
N GLY A 129 15.52 8.26 19.19
CA GLY A 129 14.69 9.35 19.69
C GLY A 129 14.76 10.61 18.83
N GLY A 130 13.77 11.49 18.99
CA GLY A 130 13.76 12.82 18.35
C GLY A 130 12.76 12.98 17.21
N ALA A 131 12.14 11.90 16.74
CA ALA A 131 11.04 11.94 15.78
C ALA A 131 10.03 10.82 16.08
N ARG A 132 8.76 11.04 15.74
CA ARG A 132 7.71 10.00 15.82
C ARG A 132 7.89 8.95 14.72
N PRO A 133 7.38 7.71 14.89
CA PRO A 133 7.29 6.74 13.80
C PRO A 133 6.46 7.25 12.61
N PHE A 134 6.70 6.66 11.44
CA PHE A 134 5.88 6.88 10.26
C PHE A 134 4.47 6.29 10.47
N GLY A 135 3.44 7.09 10.25
CA GLY A 135 2.02 6.69 10.39
C GLY A 135 1.43 6.18 9.09
N VAL A 136 2.18 5.36 8.35
CA VAL A 136 1.81 4.84 7.03
C VAL A 136 2.22 3.38 6.90
N ALA A 137 1.43 2.60 6.19
CA ALA A 137 1.82 1.31 5.63
C ALA A 137 1.94 1.44 4.11
N LEU A 138 2.88 0.73 3.53
CA LEU A 138 3.10 0.68 2.08
C LEU A 138 2.87 -0.73 1.58
N ILE A 139 2.30 -0.84 0.39
CA ILE A 139 2.35 -2.03 -0.43
C ILE A 139 3.38 -1.76 -1.52
N ILE A 140 4.47 -2.51 -1.54
CA ILE A 140 5.52 -2.41 -2.55
C ILE A 140 5.39 -3.62 -3.48
N ALA A 141 5.08 -3.36 -4.74
CA ALA A 141 4.85 -4.39 -5.74
C ALA A 141 5.78 -4.18 -6.92
N GLY A 142 6.27 -5.26 -7.51
CA GLY A 142 7.13 -5.18 -8.69
C GLY A 142 7.50 -6.55 -9.23
N ILE A 143 8.28 -6.56 -10.30
CA ILE A 143 8.86 -7.78 -10.86
C ILE A 143 10.33 -7.87 -10.43
N ALA A 144 10.77 -9.05 -10.00
CA ALA A 144 12.18 -9.32 -9.72
C ALA A 144 12.55 -10.63 -10.39
N ASP A 145 13.54 -10.60 -11.29
CA ASP A 145 14.02 -11.77 -12.02
C ASP A 145 12.90 -12.52 -12.76
N GLY A 146 11.97 -11.79 -13.38
CA GLY A 146 10.79 -12.36 -14.05
C GLY A 146 9.72 -12.93 -13.12
N GLU A 147 9.83 -12.73 -11.80
CA GLU A 147 8.84 -13.17 -10.83
C GLU A 147 8.12 -11.98 -10.18
N PRO A 148 6.79 -12.00 -10.08
CA PRO A 148 6.05 -10.95 -9.40
C PRO A 148 6.23 -11.04 -7.88
N ARG A 149 6.45 -9.89 -7.25
CA ARG A 149 6.74 -9.74 -5.82
C ARG A 149 5.85 -8.68 -5.20
N LEU A 150 5.35 -8.96 -4.01
CA LEU A 150 4.40 -8.12 -3.30
C LEU A 150 4.73 -8.11 -1.81
N TYR A 151 5.10 -6.94 -1.29
CA TYR A 151 5.51 -6.75 0.09
C TYR A 151 4.66 -5.71 0.80
N GLU A 152 4.41 -5.94 2.08
CA GLU A 152 3.91 -4.96 3.03
C GLU A 152 5.07 -4.37 3.84
N THR A 153 4.99 -3.07 4.11
CA THR A 153 5.73 -2.44 5.20
C THR A 153 4.77 -1.82 6.19
N ASP A 154 4.98 -2.03 7.49
CA ASP A 154 4.21 -1.40 8.56
C ASP A 154 5.06 -0.41 9.38
N PRO A 155 4.44 0.49 10.20
CA PRO A 155 5.15 1.44 11.07
C PRO A 155 6.25 0.86 11.99
N SER A 156 6.27 -0.45 12.22
CA SER A 156 7.31 -1.16 12.95
C SER A 156 8.63 -1.27 12.19
N GLY A 157 8.61 -1.14 10.86
CA GLY A 157 9.75 -1.45 9.99
C GLY A 157 9.97 -2.94 9.77
N THR A 158 8.90 -3.76 9.84
CA THR A 158 8.97 -5.20 9.51
C THR A 158 8.39 -5.44 8.12
N PRO A 159 9.14 -6.07 7.19
CA PRO A 159 8.61 -6.46 5.89
C PRO A 159 7.91 -7.83 5.93
N TYR A 160 6.82 -7.97 5.18
CA TYR A 160 6.15 -9.24 4.95
C TYR A 160 5.87 -9.43 3.45
N GLU A 161 6.14 -10.60 2.90
CA GLU A 161 5.77 -10.95 1.51
C GLU A 161 4.38 -11.59 1.49
N TRP A 162 3.56 -11.24 0.50
CA TRP A 162 2.17 -11.65 0.42
C TRP A 162 1.80 -12.18 -0.98
N LYS A 163 0.76 -13.00 -1.02
CA LYS A 163 0.06 -13.37 -2.26
C LYS A 163 -0.98 -12.31 -2.62
N ALA A 164 -1.77 -11.92 -1.65
CA ALA A 164 -2.64 -10.76 -1.70
C ALA A 164 -2.72 -10.15 -0.30
N LEU A 165 -2.95 -8.84 -0.21
CA LEU A 165 -3.08 -8.14 1.06
C LEU A 165 -3.95 -6.89 0.92
N ALA A 166 -4.47 -6.43 2.05
CA ALA A 166 -5.14 -5.15 2.18
C ALA A 166 -4.57 -4.36 3.38
N VAL A 167 -4.34 -3.07 3.19
CA VAL A 167 -3.97 -2.11 4.25
C VAL A 167 -4.94 -0.94 4.27
N GLY A 168 -5.06 -0.26 5.42
CA GLY A 168 -5.99 0.85 5.59
C GLY A 168 -7.31 0.44 6.26
N ALA A 169 -8.36 1.22 5.96
CA ALA A 169 -9.73 1.00 6.39
C ALA A 169 -10.27 -0.31 5.81
N ASP A 170 -11.17 -0.95 6.56
CA ASP A 170 -11.92 -2.15 6.14
C ASP A 170 -11.05 -3.35 5.73
N ARG A 171 -9.74 -3.31 6.02
CA ARG A 171 -8.77 -4.37 5.69
C ARG A 171 -9.14 -5.76 6.19
N GLY A 172 -9.97 -5.86 7.24
CA GLY A 172 -10.43 -7.14 7.79
C GLY A 172 -11.36 -7.81 6.80
N ASP A 173 -12.43 -7.12 6.44
CA ASP A 173 -13.44 -7.59 5.49
C ASP A 173 -12.85 -7.80 4.09
N ILE A 174 -12.01 -6.87 3.62
CA ILE A 174 -11.30 -7.02 2.34
C ILE A 174 -10.39 -8.26 2.35
N ARG A 175 -9.66 -8.51 3.46
CA ARG A 175 -8.80 -9.70 3.55
C ARG A 175 -9.63 -10.97 3.52
N ASP A 176 -10.75 -11.01 4.24
CA ASP A 176 -11.62 -12.19 4.26
C ASP A 176 -12.14 -12.47 2.83
N TYR A 177 -12.51 -11.43 2.08
CA TYR A 177 -12.85 -11.56 0.64
C TYR A 177 -11.68 -12.10 -0.19
N LEU A 178 -10.47 -11.58 -0.01
CA LEU A 178 -9.27 -12.06 -0.73
C LEU A 178 -8.96 -13.51 -0.39
N GLU A 179 -9.08 -13.92 0.88
CA GLU A 179 -8.83 -15.30 1.32
C GLU A 179 -9.84 -16.29 0.72
N GLU A 180 -11.09 -15.88 0.51
CA GLU A 180 -12.13 -16.71 -0.08
C GLU A 180 -12.00 -16.86 -1.61
N ASN A 181 -11.54 -15.82 -2.31
CA ASN A 181 -11.63 -15.74 -3.78
C ASN A 181 -10.27 -15.84 -4.48
N TYR A 182 -9.14 -15.72 -3.78
CA TYR A 182 -7.81 -15.84 -4.38
C TYR A 182 -7.47 -17.28 -4.80
N THR A 183 -6.83 -17.42 -5.97
CA THR A 183 -6.22 -18.69 -6.40
C THR A 183 -4.80 -18.47 -6.94
N ASP A 184 -3.94 -19.49 -6.81
CA ASP A 184 -2.51 -19.36 -7.16
C ASP A 184 -2.22 -19.23 -8.67
N GLU A 185 -3.19 -19.57 -9.53
CA GLU A 185 -3.05 -19.60 -10.99
C GLU A 185 -3.80 -18.44 -11.68
N MET A 186 -4.09 -17.36 -10.96
CA MET A 186 -4.71 -16.16 -11.54
C MET A 186 -3.77 -15.52 -12.56
N ASN A 187 -4.33 -15.13 -13.71
CA ASN A 187 -3.66 -14.22 -14.64
C ASN A 187 -3.79 -12.76 -14.15
N LEU A 188 -3.19 -11.82 -14.87
CA LEU A 188 -3.22 -10.40 -14.46
C LEU A 188 -4.64 -9.81 -14.43
N GLU A 189 -5.49 -10.16 -15.39
CA GLU A 189 -6.87 -9.69 -15.50
C GLU A 189 -7.76 -10.22 -14.36
N ASP A 190 -7.63 -11.50 -14.01
CA ASP A 190 -8.28 -12.10 -12.84
C ASP A 190 -7.81 -11.43 -11.53
N GLY A 191 -6.54 -11.02 -11.47
CA GLY A 191 -6.02 -10.23 -10.36
C GLY A 191 -6.63 -8.83 -10.27
N VAL A 192 -6.87 -8.18 -11.41
CA VAL A 192 -7.58 -6.88 -11.47
C VAL A 192 -9.01 -7.06 -11.00
N ARG A 193 -9.72 -8.08 -11.50
CA ARG A 193 -11.08 -8.41 -11.04
C ARG A 193 -11.12 -8.63 -9.53
N LEU A 194 -10.26 -9.50 -9.00
CA LEU A 194 -10.20 -9.79 -7.56
C LEU A 194 -9.95 -8.51 -6.74
N ALA A 195 -9.03 -7.65 -7.17
CA ALA A 195 -8.72 -6.43 -6.45
C ALA A 195 -9.89 -5.42 -6.45
N LEU A 196 -10.60 -5.29 -7.57
CA LEU A 196 -11.75 -4.39 -7.70
C LEU A 196 -12.97 -4.93 -6.96
N GLU A 197 -13.30 -6.21 -7.09
CA GLU A 197 -14.41 -6.83 -6.35
C GLU A 197 -14.16 -6.79 -4.83
N ALA A 198 -12.92 -7.02 -4.39
CA ALA A 198 -12.55 -6.90 -2.99
C ALA A 198 -12.73 -5.46 -2.47
N LEU A 199 -12.44 -4.45 -3.29
CA LEU A 199 -12.67 -3.04 -2.94
C LEU A 199 -14.16 -2.68 -2.93
N ALA A 200 -14.92 -3.18 -3.92
CA ALA A 200 -16.36 -2.98 -4.02
C ALA A 200 -17.14 -3.67 -2.88
N SER A 201 -16.61 -4.79 -2.35
CA SER A 201 -17.24 -5.54 -1.24
C SER A 201 -17.45 -4.70 0.04
N VAL A 202 -16.67 -3.62 0.19
CA VAL A 202 -16.76 -2.67 1.31
C VAL A 202 -17.29 -1.29 0.89
N ASN A 203 -17.76 -1.15 -0.36
CA ASN A 203 -18.27 0.10 -0.94
C ASN A 203 -19.60 -0.13 -1.68
N ASP A 204 -20.57 -0.75 -1.00
CA ASP A 204 -21.92 -1.01 -1.50
C ASP A 204 -22.02 -1.83 -2.80
N GLY A 205 -20.92 -2.45 -3.25
CA GLY A 205 -20.85 -3.26 -4.47
C GLY A 205 -20.52 -2.48 -5.74
N GLU A 206 -20.37 -1.17 -5.66
CA GLU A 206 -20.14 -0.29 -6.82
C GLU A 206 -18.91 0.61 -6.63
N LEU A 207 -18.29 0.99 -7.74
CA LEU A 207 -17.11 1.85 -7.78
C LEU A 207 -17.25 2.87 -8.92
N ALA A 208 -16.81 4.09 -8.66
CA ALA A 208 -16.65 5.12 -9.68
C ALA A 208 -15.20 5.14 -10.19
N PRO A 209 -14.95 5.28 -11.51
CA PRO A 209 -13.60 5.31 -12.06
C PRO A 209 -12.70 6.37 -11.40
N GLU A 210 -13.21 7.56 -11.12
CA GLU A 210 -12.48 8.64 -10.44
C GLU A 210 -12.18 8.35 -8.96
N GLY A 211 -13.01 7.50 -8.34
CA GLY A 211 -12.97 7.14 -6.93
C GLY A 211 -11.94 6.08 -6.62
N ILE A 212 -11.28 5.53 -7.64
CA ILE A 212 -10.25 4.51 -7.49
C ILE A 212 -8.96 4.86 -8.22
N GLY A 213 -7.85 4.33 -7.71
CA GLY A 213 -6.59 4.24 -8.44
C GLY A 213 -6.29 2.77 -8.71
N LEU A 214 -5.77 2.49 -9.90
CA LEU A 214 -5.44 1.14 -10.33
C LEU A 214 -4.11 1.18 -11.09
N ALA A 215 -3.20 0.27 -10.75
CA ALA A 215 -1.94 0.11 -11.47
C ALA A 215 -1.57 -1.37 -11.55
N THR A 216 -0.89 -1.72 -12.63
CA THR A 216 -0.36 -3.06 -12.88
C THR A 216 1.12 -3.01 -13.22
N ILE A 217 1.80 -4.12 -12.99
CA ILE A 217 3.17 -4.34 -13.44
C ILE A 217 3.21 -5.75 -13.98
N SER A 218 3.39 -5.91 -15.29
CA SER A 218 3.35 -7.21 -15.94
C SER A 218 4.73 -7.86 -15.95
N VAL A 219 4.77 -9.19 -15.95
CA VAL A 219 6.01 -9.96 -16.16
C VAL A 219 6.49 -9.84 -17.61
N GLU A 220 5.60 -9.56 -18.56
CA GLU A 220 5.94 -9.51 -19.99
C GLU A 220 6.86 -8.33 -20.33
N ASP A 221 6.52 -7.14 -19.81
CA ASP A 221 7.26 -5.90 -20.09
C ASP A 221 8.08 -5.39 -18.90
N GLU A 222 7.80 -5.88 -17.68
CA GLU A 222 8.37 -5.38 -16.43
C GLU A 222 8.18 -3.87 -16.25
N LEU A 223 7.09 -3.31 -16.78
CA LEU A 223 6.79 -1.89 -16.72
C LEU A 223 5.58 -1.59 -15.82
N TYR A 224 5.74 -0.56 -15.01
CA TYR A 224 4.66 0.04 -14.25
C TYR A 224 3.71 0.77 -15.19
N HIS A 225 2.45 0.32 -15.18
CA HIS A 225 1.33 0.92 -15.90
C HIS A 225 0.29 1.43 -14.89
N TYR A 226 0.01 2.73 -14.91
CA TYR A 226 -1.10 3.31 -14.16
C TYR A 226 -2.29 3.47 -15.10
N LEU A 227 -3.44 2.92 -14.72
CA LEU A 227 -4.61 2.88 -15.59
C LEU A 227 -5.34 4.22 -15.58
N GLY A 228 -5.63 4.73 -16.77
CA GLY A 228 -6.42 5.94 -17.01
C GLY A 228 -7.88 5.78 -16.58
N GLU A 229 -8.65 6.87 -16.66
CA GLU A 229 -10.09 6.82 -16.35
C GLU A 229 -10.85 5.89 -17.31
N ASP A 230 -10.62 6.01 -18.61
CA ASP A 230 -11.23 5.15 -19.63
C ASP A 230 -10.95 3.66 -19.36
N GLU A 231 -9.69 3.29 -19.09
CA GLU A 231 -9.31 1.90 -18.80
C GLU A 231 -9.98 1.38 -17.51
N LYS A 232 -10.09 2.23 -16.48
CA LYS A 232 -10.79 1.86 -15.24
C LYS A 232 -12.29 1.68 -15.48
N GLU A 233 -12.91 2.55 -16.27
CA GLU A 233 -14.32 2.45 -16.63
C GLU A 233 -14.61 1.15 -17.39
N ASP A 234 -13.76 0.80 -18.36
CA ASP A 234 -13.87 -0.46 -19.11
C ASP A 234 -13.86 -1.68 -18.17
N TYR A 235 -12.90 -1.76 -17.23
CA TYR A 235 -12.84 -2.84 -16.25
C TYR A 235 -14.06 -2.88 -15.32
N LEU A 236 -14.48 -1.71 -14.82
CA LEU A 236 -15.63 -1.63 -13.93
C LEU A 236 -16.93 -2.04 -14.63
N ALA A 237 -17.12 -1.65 -15.89
CA ALA A 237 -18.25 -2.06 -16.69
C ALA A 237 -18.20 -3.56 -17.01
N GLU A 238 -17.02 -4.10 -17.35
CA GLU A 238 -16.85 -5.52 -17.64
C GLU A 238 -17.18 -6.42 -16.43
N PHE A 239 -16.84 -5.97 -15.23
CA PHE A 239 -17.03 -6.73 -14.00
C PHE A 239 -18.36 -6.43 -13.28
N ASP A 240 -19.27 -5.67 -13.90
CA ASP A 240 -20.54 -5.26 -13.31
C ASP A 240 -20.36 -4.51 -11.96
N LEU A 241 -19.29 -3.69 -11.85
CA LEU A 241 -18.93 -2.90 -10.66
C LEU A 241 -19.07 -1.38 -10.87
N LEU A 242 -19.41 -0.92 -12.07
CA LEU A 242 -19.51 0.50 -12.39
C LEU A 242 -20.73 1.12 -11.69
N SER A 243 -20.52 2.19 -10.94
CA SER A 243 -21.61 2.97 -10.34
C SER A 243 -22.44 3.71 -11.39
N ASP A 244 -23.76 3.65 -11.28
CA ASP A 244 -24.70 4.36 -12.18
C ASP A 244 -24.77 5.88 -11.93
N ASP A 245 -24.13 6.38 -10.86
CA ASP A 245 -24.24 7.78 -10.44
C ASP A 245 -23.29 8.70 -11.23
N GLU A 246 -23.80 9.28 -12.32
CA GLU A 246 -23.29 10.54 -12.90
C GLU A 246 -23.60 11.73 -11.95
N GLU A 247 -22.85 11.91 -10.85
CA GLU A 247 -22.93 13.13 -9.99
C GLU A 247 -21.66 14.01 -9.98
#